data_AF-A0A183EH96-F1
#
_entry.id   AF-A0A183EH96-F1
#
_cell.length_a   1.000
_cell.length_b   1.000
_cell.length_c   1.000
_cell.angle_alpha   90.00
_cell.angle_beta   90.00
_cell.angle_gamma   90.00
#
_symmetry.space_group_name_H-M   'P 1'
#
loop_
_entity.id
_entity.type
_entity.pdbx_description
1 polymer ?
#
loop_
_entity_poly.entity_id
_entity_poly.type
_entity_poly.pdbx_seq_one_letter_code
_entity_poly.pdbx_strand_id
1 'polypeptide(L)' 'MRVIDGKPEYTGAFDVWSKVIRNEGFFALWKGFTPYYFRLGPHTVLTFIILEQLNAMYYKFVLGVKQTGSTL' A
#
# COMPACT_ATOMS: atom_id res chain seq x y z
N MET A 1 2.16 26.85 3.83
CA MET A 1 1.49 26.69 5.14
C MET A 1 0.80 28.00 5.45
N ARG A 2 -0.53 27.97 5.67
CA ARG A 2 -1.25 29.15 6.15
C ARG A 2 -0.90 29.30 7.64
N VAL A 3 -0.65 30.53 8.06
CA VAL A 3 -0.35 30.87 9.44
C VAL A 3 -1.47 31.79 9.87
N ILE A 4 -2.23 31.41 10.89
CA ILE A 4 -3.21 32.25 11.54
C ILE A 4 -2.67 32.55 12.94
N ASP A 5 -2.54 33.84 13.28
CA ASP A 5 -2.20 34.33 14.63
C ASP A 5 -0.82 33.93 15.20
N GLY A 6 0.21 33.81 14.35
CA GLY A 6 1.60 33.70 14.83
C GLY A 6 1.94 32.43 15.63
N LYS A 7 1.01 31.48 15.73
CA LYS A 7 1.22 30.11 16.22
C LYS A 7 1.10 29.17 15.02
N PRO A 8 1.97 28.17 14.86
CA PRO A 8 1.81 27.18 13.79
C PRO A 8 0.43 26.53 13.96
N GLU A 9 -0.39 26.54 12.90
CA GLU A 9 -1.77 26.03 12.90
C GLU A 9 -1.85 24.57 13.38
N TYR A 10 -0.71 23.87 13.29
CA TYR A 10 -0.48 22.55 13.86
C TYR A 10 0.93 22.46 14.45
N THR A 11 1.02 22.18 15.74
CA THR A 11 2.29 22.10 16.49
C THR A 11 3.10 20.83 16.17
N GLY A 12 2.51 19.88 15.46
CA GLY A 12 3.13 18.63 15.00
C GLY A 12 2.15 17.71 14.26
N ALA A 13 2.66 16.67 13.61
CA ALA A 13 1.83 15.70 12.86
C ALA A 13 0.73 15.08 13.73
N PHE A 14 1.00 14.81 15.01
CA PHE A 14 0.03 14.24 15.94
C PHE A 14 -1.18 15.15 16.23
N ASP A 15 -0.99 16.47 16.29
CA ASP A 15 -2.07 17.44 16.52
C ASP A 15 -2.98 17.54 15.28
N VAL A 16 -2.40 17.45 14.08
CA VAL A 16 -3.15 17.36 12.82
C VAL A 16 -4.02 16.11 12.80
N TRP A 17 -3.43 14.95 13.11
CA TRP A 17 -4.15 13.68 13.11
C TRP A 17 -5.33 13.69 14.09
N SER A 18 -5.12 14.19 15.32
CA SER A 18 -6.18 14.29 16.31
C SER A 18 -7.32 15.24 15.88
N LYS A 19 -7.00 16.42 15.33
CA LYS A 19 -8.00 17.37 14.81
C LYS A 19 -8.75 16.83 13.59
N VAL A 20 -8.08 16.17 12.66
CA VAL A 20 -8.70 15.57 11.46
C VAL A 20 -9.68 14.47 11.86
N ILE A 21 -9.29 13.58 12.77
CA ILE A 21 -10.18 12.50 13.28
C ILE A 21 -11.41 13.09 13.97
N ARG A 22 -11.23 14.16 14.76
CA ARG A 22 -12.31 14.78 15.54
C ARG A 22 -13.27 15.65 14.70
N ASN A 23 -12.77 16.29 13.64
CA ASN A 23 -13.57 17.20 12.81
C ASN A 23 -14.19 16.52 11.59
N GLU A 24 -13.51 15.57 10.94
CA GLU A 24 -13.99 14.94 9.69
C GLU A 24 -14.37 13.46 9.88
N GLY A 25 -14.04 12.87 11.02
CA GLY A 25 -14.35 11.47 11.36
C GLY A 25 -13.37 10.46 10.76
N PHE A 26 -13.37 9.24 11.30
CA PHE A 26 -12.47 8.14 10.90
C PHE A 26 -12.54 7.79 9.39
N PHE A 27 -13.67 8.08 8.74
CA PHE A 27 -13.86 7.89 7.30
C PHE A 27 -13.05 8.86 6.43
N ALA A 28 -12.65 10.03 6.93
CA ALA A 28 -11.84 10.99 6.18
C ALA A 28 -10.41 10.45 5.93
N LEU A 29 -9.85 9.72 6.89
CA LEU A 29 -8.58 9.01 6.72
C LEU A 29 -8.68 7.89 5.68
N TRP A 30 -9.82 7.21 5.63
CA TRP A 30 -10.05 6.09 4.69
C TRP A 30 -10.21 6.54 3.23
N LYS A 31 -10.66 7.78 2.99
CA LYS A 31 -10.75 8.36 1.64
C LYS A 31 -9.40 8.49 0.93
N GLY A 32 -8.32 8.73 1.68
CA GLY A 32 -6.95 8.79 1.12
C GLY A 32 -6.25 7.43 1.07
N PHE A 33 -6.58 6.54 2.01
CA PHE A 33 -5.99 5.20 2.08
C PHE A 33 -6.52 4.26 0.99
N THR A 34 -7.80 4.35 0.64
CA THR A 34 -8.42 3.53 -0.42
C THR A 34 -7.74 3.66 -1.79
N PRO A 35 -7.50 4.86 -2.35
CA PRO A 35 -6.81 5.00 -3.63
C PRO A 35 -5.34 4.57 -3.56
N TYR A 36 -4.69 4.73 -2.40
CA TYR A 36 -3.33 4.22 -2.19
C TYR A 36 -3.29 2.69 -2.24
N TYR A 37 -4.21 2.03 -1.53
CA TYR A 37 -4.32 0.58 -1.52
C TYR A 37 -4.72 0.01 -2.89
N PHE A 38 -5.63 0.69 -3.59
CA PHE A 38 -6.05 0.34 -4.94
C PHE A 38 -4.90 0.42 -5.95
N ARG A 39 -3.91 1.30 -5.73
CA ARG A 39 -2.69 1.35 -6.56
C ARG A 39 -1.65 0.30 -6.13
N LEU A 40 -1.57 0.00 -4.83
CA LEU A 40 -0.63 -0.99 -4.30
C LEU A 40 -1.04 -2.43 -4.67
N GLY A 41 -2.34 -2.71 -4.75
CA GLY A 41 -2.90 -3.99 -5.19
C GLY A 41 -2.37 -4.47 -6.54
N PRO A 42 -2.56 -3.73 -7.65
CA PRO A 42 -2.08 -4.15 -8.96
C PRO A 42 -0.55 -4.25 -9.02
N HIS A 43 0.17 -3.39 -8.30
CA HIS A 43 1.64 -3.47 -8.25
C HIS A 43 2.10 -4.79 -7.61
N THR A 44 1.54 -5.16 -6.47
CA THR A 44 1.91 -6.40 -5.77
C THR A 44 1.50 -7.65 -6.54
N VAL A 45 0.30 -7.65 -7.14
CA VAL A 45 -0.18 -8.76 -7.99
C VAL A 45 0.69 -8.94 -9.24
N LEU A 46 1.08 -7.84 -9.90
CA LEU A 46 1.95 -7.92 -11.08
C LEU A 46 3.31 -8.53 -10.75
N THR A 47 3.92 -8.12 -9.63
CA THR A 47 5.19 -8.71 -9.17
C THR A 47 5.03 -10.21 -8.89
N PHE A 48 3.92 -10.62 -8.29
CA PHE A 48 3.64 -12.03 -8.00
C PHE A 48 3.53 -12.87 -9.28
N ILE A 49 2.79 -12.38 -10.28
CA ILE A 49 2.64 -13.06 -11.57
C ILE A 49 3.99 -13.19 -12.27
N ILE A 50 4.81 -12.14 -12.28
CA ILE A 50 6.15 -12.18 -12.89
C ILE A 50 7.03 -13.22 -12.19
N LEU A 51 6.99 -13.28 -10.86
CA LEU A 51 7.71 -14.27 -10.07
C LEU A 51 7.27 -15.70 -10.43
N GLU A 52 5.96 -15.93 -10.55
CA GLU A 52 5.40 -17.23 -10.90
C GLU A 52 5.88 -17.70 -12.29
N GLN A 53 5.84 -16.82 -13.29
CA GLN A 53 6.31 -17.12 -14.64
C GLN A 53 7.82 -17.39 -14.68
N LEU A 54 8.61 -16.59 -13.95
CA LEU A 54 10.06 -16.76 -13.87
C LEU A 54 10.43 -18.06 -13.16
N ASN A 55 9.72 -18.39 -12.07
CA ASN A 55 9.94 -19.62 -11.33
C ASN A 55 9.55 -20.84 -12.18
N ALA A 56 8.42 -20.78 -12.90
CA ALA A 56 8.00 -21.84 -13.82
C ALA A 56 9.01 -22.08 -14.94
N MET A 57 9.56 -21.01 -15.53
CA MET A 57 10.60 -21.10 -16.55
C MET A 57 11.90 -21.68 -15.98
N TYR A 58 12.30 -21.25 -14.79
CA TYR A 58 13.49 -21.72 -14.09
C TYR A 58 13.41 -23.22 -13.78
N TYR A 59 12.30 -23.70 -13.23
CA TYR A 59 12.13 -25.13 -12.93
C TYR A 59 12.21 -25.99 -14.19
N LYS A 60 11.65 -25.51 -15.31
CA LYS A 60 11.67 -26.24 -16.58
C LYS A 60 13.07 -26.34 -17.19
N PHE A 61 13.87 -25.28 -17.12
CA PHE A 61 15.20 -25.24 -17.74
C PHE A 61 16.32 -25.80 -16.86
N VAL A 62 16.23 -25.66 -15.54
CA VAL A 62 17.34 -25.99 -14.62
C VAL A 62 17.10 -27.29 -13.86
N LEU A 63 15.86 -27.59 -13.45
CA LEU A 63 15.59 -28.69 -12.52
C LEU A 63 14.88 -29.90 -13.14
N GLY A 64 14.28 -29.79 -14.34
CA GLY A 64 13.64 -30.93 -15.03
C GLY A 64 12.47 -31.59 -14.28
N VAL A 65 12.06 -31.02 -13.13
CA VAL A 65 11.00 -31.52 -12.26
C VAL A 65 9.72 -30.73 -12.55
N LYS A 66 8.59 -31.44 -12.74
CA LYS A 66 7.25 -30.83 -12.85
C LYS A 66 6.96 -30.02 -11.59
N GLN A 67 6.61 -28.75 -11.74
CA GLN A 67 6.10 -27.91 -10.65
C GLN A 67 4.96 -28.64 -9.92
N THR A 68 5.26 -29.12 -8.72
CA THR A 68 4.27 -29.60 -7.74
C THR A 68 4.33 -28.62 -6.58
N GLY A 69 3.40 -27.67 -6.54
CA GLY A 69 3.33 -26.72 -5.45
C GLY A 69 2.82 -25.33 -5.87
N SER A 70 1.63 -25.27 -6.46
CA SER A 70 0.78 -24.08 -6.31
C SER A 70 -0.38 -24.50 -5.41
N THR A 71 -0.09 -24.53 -4.10
CA THR A 71 -1.12 -24.46 -3.07
C THR A 71 -0.70 -23.33 -2.17
N LEU A 72 -1.35 -22.19 -2.44
CA LEU A 72 -1.36 -20.92 -1.69
C LEU A 72 -0.26 -19.93 -2.09
#